data_AF-A0A645BJ21-F1
#
_entry.id   AF-A0A645BJ21-F1
#
_cell.length_a   1.000
_cell.length_b   1.000
_cell.length_c   1.000
_cell.angle_alpha   90.00
_cell.angle_beta   90.00
_cell.angle_gamma   90.00
#
_symmetry.space_group_name_H-M   'P 1'
#
loop_
_entity.id
_entity.type
_entity.pdbx_description
1 polymer ?
#
loop_
_entity_poly.entity_id
_entity_poly.type
_entity_poly.pdbx_seq_one_letter_code
_entity_poly.pdbx_strand_id
1 'polypeptide(L)'
;MGEVAALFPFEYIHTGGDEAPYTFWEKSPAVKQLMQREGIKDMAGVQSYFGKRLEKIVLSKGKKMMGWDEILEGGITPTTGLMSWRGINHGIEASKSGHYVVMSPTNYVYIDYMQGDLSTEPRVYSSLRLNQVYKFDPIPEGADARYILGGQANLWTEQIYNIRQVEYMTWPRAFAVAESVWSPKEKKEWDRFVSKTEDHFVRFDYAKTKYSPAIYDPIVSVKRDGENYYVTLTPEIKGLDIYTSFDSSTPDNFYPKYKEAQLIPKDAVVMRIITYRGDRPIGRLMTIPVEDLKKRVR
;
A
#
# COMPACT_ATOMS: atom_id res chain seq x y z
N MET A 1 -10.42 -6.71 27.39
CA MET A 1 -9.40 -7.71 26.98
C MET A 1 -9.78 -9.14 27.32
N GLY A 2 -10.35 -9.43 28.51
CA GLY A 2 -10.73 -10.81 28.88
C GLY A 2 -11.69 -11.49 27.89
N GLU A 3 -12.74 -10.78 27.45
CA GLU A 3 -13.71 -11.30 26.47
C GLU A 3 -13.06 -11.60 25.11
N VAL A 4 -12.32 -10.63 24.55
CA VAL A 4 -11.61 -10.78 23.27
C VAL A 4 -10.61 -11.94 23.32
N ALA A 5 -9.80 -12.04 24.38
CA ALA A 5 -8.81 -13.11 24.51
C ALA A 5 -9.42 -14.52 24.62
N ALA A 6 -10.66 -14.63 25.11
CA ALA A 6 -11.40 -15.89 25.17
C ALA A 6 -12.00 -16.28 23.82
N LEU A 7 -12.38 -15.31 22.98
CA LEU A 7 -12.94 -15.56 21.66
C LEU A 7 -11.89 -16.01 20.63
N PHE A 8 -10.67 -15.48 20.72
CA PHE A 8 -9.62 -15.72 19.73
C PHE A 8 -8.52 -16.63 20.28
N PRO A 9 -8.32 -17.85 19.72
CA PRO A 9 -7.33 -18.81 20.23
C PRO A 9 -5.88 -18.45 19.89
N PHE A 10 -5.66 -17.44 19.04
CA PHE A 10 -4.34 -17.03 18.55
C PHE A 10 -3.44 -16.49 19.65
N GLU A 11 -2.13 -16.63 19.45
CA GLU A 11 -1.12 -16.24 20.44
C GLU A 11 -1.02 -14.73 20.60
N TYR A 12 -1.09 -13.96 19.51
CA TYR A 12 -0.92 -12.51 19.52
C TYR A 12 -2.26 -11.76 19.56
N ILE A 13 -2.28 -10.63 20.29
CA ILE A 13 -3.34 -9.61 20.22
C ILE A 13 -2.70 -8.29 19.79
N HIS A 14 -3.16 -7.76 18.66
CA HIS A 14 -2.75 -6.43 18.20
C HIS A 14 -3.54 -5.36 18.96
N THR A 15 -2.85 -4.41 19.60
CA THR A 15 -3.46 -3.38 20.43
C THR A 15 -3.47 -1.99 19.80
N GLY A 16 -2.97 -1.86 18.56
CA GLY A 16 -2.84 -0.58 17.86
C GLY A 16 -1.66 0.21 18.42
N GLY A 17 -1.90 1.46 18.83
CA GLY A 17 -0.90 2.36 19.40
C GLY A 17 -0.35 3.40 18.41
N ASP A 18 -0.93 3.46 17.22
CA ASP A 18 -0.69 4.42 16.17
C ASP A 18 -1.37 5.77 16.44
N GLU A 19 -0.78 6.83 15.87
CA GLU A 19 -1.38 8.17 15.74
C GLU A 19 -2.11 8.69 17.00
N ALA A 20 -1.46 8.60 18.17
CA ALA A 20 -2.00 9.08 19.43
C ALA A 20 -1.52 10.52 19.75
N PRO A 21 -2.23 11.59 19.34
CA PRO A 21 -1.84 12.95 19.66
C PRO A 21 -1.99 13.24 21.16
N TYR A 22 -1.00 13.89 21.75
CA TYR A 22 -0.97 14.17 23.19
C TYR A 22 -1.74 15.43 23.64
N THR A 23 -2.33 16.18 22.70
CA THR A 23 -2.89 17.53 22.92
C THR A 23 -3.97 17.60 24.01
N PHE A 24 -4.73 16.53 24.21
CA PHE A 24 -5.71 16.43 25.30
C PHE A 24 -5.08 15.98 26.62
N TRP A 25 -4.07 15.13 26.58
CA TRP A 25 -3.38 14.62 27.76
C TRP A 25 -2.58 15.73 28.46
N GLU A 26 -1.93 16.59 27.68
CA GLU A 26 -1.21 17.78 28.17
C GLU A 26 -2.10 18.71 29.00
N LYS A 27 -3.38 18.77 28.65
CA LYS A 27 -4.38 19.63 29.30
C LYS A 27 -5.08 18.92 30.47
N SER A 28 -4.89 17.62 30.65
CA SER A 28 -5.62 16.83 31.64
C SER A 28 -4.97 16.87 33.04
N PRO A 29 -5.68 17.36 34.08
CA PRO A 29 -5.18 17.31 35.45
C PRO A 29 -4.92 15.88 35.95
N ALA A 30 -5.74 14.92 35.50
CA ALA A 30 -5.58 13.51 35.86
C ALA A 30 -4.29 12.91 35.27
N VAL A 31 -3.92 13.30 34.05
CA VAL A 31 -2.64 12.87 33.44
C VAL A 31 -1.47 13.51 34.17
N LYS A 32 -1.55 14.79 34.57
CA LYS A 32 -0.50 15.43 35.37
C LYS A 32 -0.29 14.72 36.71
N GLN A 33 -1.37 14.34 37.40
CA GLN A 33 -1.29 13.57 38.64
C GLN A 33 -0.71 12.16 38.42
N LEU A 34 -1.09 11.49 37.33
CA LEU A 34 -0.49 10.22 36.92
C LEU A 34 1.02 10.38 36.71
N MET A 35 1.44 11.40 35.98
CA MET A 35 2.86 11.64 35.71
C MET A 35 3.65 11.87 37.00
N GLN A 36 3.11 12.66 37.93
CA GLN A 36 3.73 12.88 39.24
C GLN A 36 3.82 11.58 40.06
N ARG A 37 2.74 10.80 40.12
CA ARG A 37 2.69 9.55 40.90
C ARG A 37 3.66 8.51 40.38
N GLU A 38 3.77 8.37 39.05
CA GLU A 38 4.57 7.33 38.40
C GLU A 38 5.97 7.82 37.97
N GLY A 39 6.31 9.10 38.21
CA GLY A 39 7.59 9.70 37.82
C GLY A 39 7.81 9.81 36.30
N ILE A 40 6.73 9.98 35.53
CA ILE A 40 6.78 10.04 34.06
C ILE A 40 7.21 11.45 33.61
N LYS A 41 8.19 11.52 32.70
CA LYS A 41 8.85 12.77 32.30
C LYS A 41 8.14 13.52 31.17
N ASP A 42 7.52 12.80 30.25
CA ASP A 42 6.92 13.34 29.03
C ASP A 42 5.68 12.52 28.60
N MET A 43 4.97 12.98 27.58
CA MET A 43 3.74 12.33 27.11
C MET A 43 3.99 11.00 26.39
N ALA A 44 5.15 10.84 25.75
CA ALA A 44 5.57 9.53 25.21
C ALA A 44 5.70 8.49 26.33
N GLY A 45 6.22 8.90 27.50
CA GLY A 45 6.21 8.10 28.71
C GLY A 45 4.82 7.78 29.26
N VAL A 46 3.83 8.66 29.03
CA VAL A 46 2.42 8.39 29.38
C VAL A 46 1.84 7.30 28.47
N GLN A 47 2.09 7.37 27.16
CA GLN A 47 1.71 6.31 26.21
C GLN A 47 2.41 4.99 26.55
N SER A 48 3.71 5.03 26.88
CA SER A 48 4.49 3.87 27.36
C SER A 48 3.87 3.22 28.59
N TYR A 49 3.50 4.03 29.59
CA TYR A 49 2.87 3.56 30.82
C TYR A 49 1.57 2.81 30.51
N PHE A 50 0.73 3.38 29.63
CA PHE A 50 -0.50 2.74 29.18
C PHE A 50 -0.21 1.41 28.46
N GLY A 51 0.73 1.42 27.50
CA GLY A 51 1.16 0.23 26.76
C GLY A 51 1.67 -0.89 27.67
N LYS A 52 2.54 -0.57 28.64
CA LYS A 52 3.06 -1.54 29.62
C LYS A 52 1.97 -2.11 30.53
N ARG A 53 0.99 -1.30 30.94
CA ARG A 53 -0.18 -1.82 31.67
C ARG A 53 -1.02 -2.75 30.80
N LEU A 54 -1.24 -2.39 29.54
CA LEU A 54 -2.00 -3.20 28.60
C LEU A 54 -1.30 -4.53 28.31
N GLU A 55 0.01 -4.51 28.13
CA GLU A 55 0.82 -5.72 27.93
C GLU A 55 0.68 -6.69 29.11
N LYS A 56 0.80 -6.21 30.35
CA LYS A 56 0.60 -7.06 31.54
C LYS A 56 -0.79 -7.72 31.55
N ILE A 57 -1.82 -7.01 31.11
CA ILE A 57 -3.16 -7.56 30.99
C ILE A 57 -3.20 -8.64 29.90
N VAL A 58 -2.62 -8.40 28.73
CA VAL A 58 -2.55 -9.38 27.62
C VAL A 58 -1.78 -10.64 28.05
N LEU A 59 -0.61 -10.48 28.67
CA LEU A 59 0.21 -11.59 29.20
C LEU A 59 -0.55 -12.41 30.26
N SER A 60 -1.32 -11.75 31.14
CA SER A 60 -2.16 -12.46 32.14
C SER A 60 -3.24 -13.36 31.53
N LYS A 61 -3.50 -13.25 30.23
CA LYS A 61 -4.42 -14.09 29.47
C LYS A 61 -3.71 -15.17 28.65
N GLY A 62 -2.40 -15.36 28.85
CA GLY A 62 -1.58 -16.31 28.09
C GLY A 62 -1.38 -15.90 26.64
N LYS A 63 -1.44 -14.59 26.35
CA LYS A 63 -1.30 -14.01 25.01
C LYS A 63 -0.06 -13.13 24.93
N LYS A 64 0.44 -12.87 23.72
CA LYS A 64 1.50 -11.90 23.42
C LYS A 64 0.89 -10.61 22.85
N MET A 65 1.50 -9.48 23.16
CA MET A 65 1.06 -8.19 22.62
C MET A 65 1.79 -7.89 21.30
N MET A 66 1.09 -7.25 20.37
CA MET A 66 1.66 -6.62 19.19
C MET A 66 1.08 -5.22 19.02
N GLY A 67 1.84 -4.28 18.44
CA GLY A 67 1.32 -2.97 18.09
C GLY A 67 2.10 -2.33 16.94
N TRP A 68 1.63 -1.18 16.48
CA TRP A 68 2.31 -0.39 15.44
C TRP A 68 3.64 0.16 15.94
N ASP A 69 4.54 0.47 15.02
CA ASP A 69 5.94 0.79 15.35
C ASP A 69 6.15 2.05 16.23
N GLU A 70 5.15 2.91 16.38
CA GLU A 70 5.13 4.03 17.35
C GLU A 70 5.31 3.59 18.80
N ILE A 71 4.90 2.36 19.16
CA ILE A 71 5.01 1.88 20.54
C ILE A 71 6.46 1.85 21.04
N LEU A 72 7.45 1.84 20.13
CA LEU A 72 8.88 1.91 20.46
C LEU A 72 9.28 3.22 21.14
N GLU A 73 8.62 4.33 20.82
CA GLU A 73 9.03 5.68 21.26
C GLU A 73 9.02 5.82 22.79
N GLY A 74 8.12 5.10 23.45
CA GLY A 74 8.01 5.04 24.90
C GLY A 74 8.81 3.91 25.57
N GLY A 75 9.42 3.01 24.79
CA GLY A 75 10.04 1.78 25.24
C GLY A 75 9.03 0.66 25.52
N ILE A 76 9.24 -0.48 24.86
CA ILE A 76 8.45 -1.72 25.02
C ILE A 76 9.25 -2.80 25.75
N THR A 77 8.57 -3.83 26.23
CA THR A 77 9.28 -5.00 26.77
C THR A 77 9.66 -5.97 25.63
N PRO A 78 10.67 -6.84 25.83
CA PRO A 78 11.09 -7.80 24.81
C PRO A 78 10.00 -8.76 24.32
N THR A 79 8.91 -8.92 25.08
CA THR A 79 7.79 -9.82 24.72
C THR A 79 6.80 -9.20 23.74
N THR A 80 6.84 -7.88 23.54
CA THR A 80 5.97 -7.19 22.59
C THR A 80 6.52 -7.32 21.17
N GLY A 81 5.68 -7.81 20.26
CA GLY A 81 5.93 -7.78 18.82
C GLY A 81 5.54 -6.44 18.19
N LEU A 82 6.06 -6.16 17.01
CA LEU A 82 5.90 -4.89 16.32
C LEU A 82 5.40 -5.10 14.90
N MET A 83 4.50 -4.25 14.45
CA MET A 83 4.07 -4.17 13.05
C MET A 83 4.60 -2.87 12.44
N SER A 84 5.52 -3.00 11.47
CA SER A 84 6.25 -1.86 10.92
C SER A 84 5.54 -1.30 9.69
N TRP A 85 4.98 -0.10 9.83
CA TRP A 85 4.11 0.50 8.81
C TRP A 85 4.63 1.80 8.23
N ARG A 86 5.33 2.62 9.04
CA ARG A 86 5.89 3.92 8.60
C ARG A 86 7.09 3.78 7.63
N GLY A 87 7.51 2.54 7.34
CA GLY A 87 8.59 2.21 6.42
C GLY A 87 9.34 0.96 6.88
N ILE A 88 10.37 0.54 6.14
CA ILE A 88 11.13 -0.68 6.49
C ILE A 88 12.09 -0.49 7.67
N ASN A 89 12.51 0.75 7.94
CA ASN A 89 13.60 1.04 8.86
C ASN A 89 13.25 0.72 10.32
N HIS A 90 12.02 0.99 10.76
CA HIS A 90 11.58 0.67 12.12
C HIS A 90 11.58 -0.84 12.37
N GLY A 91 11.15 -1.64 11.39
CA GLY A 91 11.23 -3.09 11.45
C GLY A 91 12.67 -3.61 11.50
N ILE A 92 13.57 -3.02 10.70
CA ILE A 92 15.01 -3.35 10.74
C ILE A 92 15.59 -3.08 12.13
N GLU A 93 15.34 -1.89 12.69
CA GLU A 93 15.82 -1.51 14.01
C GLU A 93 15.26 -2.40 15.13
N ALA A 94 13.95 -2.67 15.10
CA ALA A 94 13.27 -3.54 16.06
C ALA A 94 13.84 -4.97 16.01
N SER A 95 14.07 -5.51 14.81
CA SER A 95 14.64 -6.85 14.64
C SER A 95 16.06 -6.97 15.23
N LYS A 96 16.90 -5.95 15.04
CA LYS A 96 18.26 -5.89 15.62
C LYS A 96 18.24 -5.78 17.15
N SER A 97 17.20 -5.17 17.69
CA SER A 97 16.98 -5.03 19.13
C SER A 97 16.31 -6.27 19.76
N GLY A 98 16.06 -7.32 18.99
CA GLY A 98 15.52 -8.59 19.47
C GLY A 98 13.99 -8.63 19.60
N HIS A 99 13.28 -7.70 18.97
CA HIS A 99 11.81 -7.70 18.93
C HIS A 99 11.31 -8.42 17.69
N TYR A 100 10.27 -9.22 17.86
CA TYR A 100 9.58 -9.86 16.74
C TYR A 100 8.84 -8.83 15.88
N VAL A 101 8.93 -8.93 14.56
CA VAL A 101 8.40 -7.95 13.61
C VAL A 101 7.52 -8.59 12.55
N VAL A 102 6.39 -7.96 12.25
CA VAL A 102 5.62 -8.14 11.02
C VAL A 102 5.84 -6.91 10.14
N MET A 103 6.34 -7.12 8.91
CA MET A 103 6.57 -6.02 7.98
C MET A 103 5.27 -5.66 7.24
N SER A 104 4.80 -4.43 7.41
CA SER A 104 3.64 -3.89 6.68
C SER A 104 3.89 -2.47 6.12
N PRO A 105 5.04 -2.18 5.49
CA PRO A 105 5.43 -0.82 5.17
C PRO A 105 4.55 -0.17 4.08
N THR A 106 4.11 1.06 4.32
CA THR A 106 3.22 1.85 3.44
C THR A 106 3.66 1.93 1.99
N ASN A 107 4.97 2.00 1.73
CA ASN A 107 5.54 2.10 0.39
C ASN A 107 5.52 0.80 -0.41
N TYR A 108 5.03 -0.30 0.18
CA TYR A 108 4.94 -1.60 -0.49
C TYR A 108 3.61 -2.32 -0.31
N VAL A 109 2.90 -2.18 0.81
CA VAL A 109 1.78 -3.08 1.16
C VAL A 109 0.56 -2.39 1.76
N TYR A 110 0.40 -1.08 1.54
CA TYR A 110 -0.86 -0.35 1.81
C TYR A 110 -1.75 -0.41 0.57
N ILE A 111 -2.62 -1.41 0.54
CA ILE A 111 -3.47 -1.76 -0.61
C ILE A 111 -4.80 -1.00 -0.63
N ASP A 112 -4.97 -0.01 0.23
CA ASP A 112 -5.98 1.04 0.13
C ASP A 112 -5.55 2.20 -0.80
N TYR A 113 -4.25 2.32 -1.11
CA TYR A 113 -3.75 3.33 -2.05
C TYR A 113 -4.26 3.07 -3.47
N MET A 114 -4.31 4.12 -4.29
CA MET A 114 -4.66 3.98 -5.71
C MET A 114 -3.68 3.05 -6.43
N GLN A 115 -4.18 2.06 -7.17
CA GLN A 115 -3.35 1.17 -7.99
C GLN A 115 -3.31 1.58 -9.47
N GLY A 116 -4.22 2.47 -9.88
CA GLY A 116 -4.32 3.04 -11.21
C GLY A 116 -4.03 4.54 -11.25
N ASP A 117 -4.37 5.15 -12.38
CA ASP A 117 -4.28 6.60 -12.55
C ASP A 117 -5.47 7.30 -11.90
N LEU A 118 -5.26 8.55 -11.44
CA LEU A 118 -6.30 9.44 -10.91
C LEU A 118 -7.50 9.64 -11.85
N SER A 119 -7.33 9.49 -13.17
CA SER A 119 -8.44 9.55 -14.13
C SER A 119 -9.36 8.33 -14.12
N THR A 120 -8.95 7.26 -13.43
CA THR A 120 -9.66 5.96 -13.42
C THR A 120 -9.97 5.47 -12.01
N GLU A 121 -9.50 6.17 -10.98
CA GLU A 121 -9.64 5.79 -9.58
C GLU A 121 -10.08 6.98 -8.71
N PRO A 122 -10.85 6.75 -7.63
CA PRO A 122 -11.13 7.79 -6.66
C PRO A 122 -9.83 8.27 -6.03
N ARG A 123 -9.69 9.59 -5.83
CA ARG A 123 -8.49 10.17 -5.27
C ARG A 123 -8.30 9.72 -3.81
N VAL A 124 -7.26 8.92 -3.61
CA VAL A 124 -6.66 8.61 -2.31
C VAL A 124 -5.40 9.46 -2.14
N TYR A 125 -4.93 9.62 -0.91
CA TYR A 125 -3.76 10.41 -0.56
C TYR A 125 -2.43 9.88 -1.14
N SER A 126 -2.40 8.66 -1.70
CA SER A 126 -1.22 8.07 -2.34
C SER A 126 -1.57 7.01 -3.41
N SER A 127 -0.54 6.54 -4.12
CA SER A 127 -0.63 5.48 -5.14
C SER A 127 0.39 4.36 -4.87
N LEU A 128 0.01 3.12 -5.17
CA LEU A 128 0.83 1.93 -5.06
C LEU A 128 0.41 0.91 -6.13
N ARG A 129 1.17 0.85 -7.23
CA ARG A 129 0.92 -0.10 -8.34
C ARG A 129 1.48 -1.49 -8.05
N LEU A 130 1.02 -2.47 -8.82
CA LEU A 130 1.36 -3.88 -8.60
C LEU A 130 2.86 -4.15 -8.67
N ASN A 131 3.55 -3.54 -9.65
CA ASN A 131 5.00 -3.68 -9.81
C ASN A 131 5.79 -3.20 -8.59
N GLN A 132 5.28 -2.20 -7.85
CA GLN A 132 5.90 -1.71 -6.63
C GLN A 132 5.63 -2.67 -5.47
N VAL A 133 4.39 -3.17 -5.31
CA VAL A 133 4.07 -4.21 -4.32
C VAL A 133 4.92 -5.47 -4.53
N TYR A 134 5.17 -5.85 -5.78
CA TYR A 134 6.00 -7.02 -6.11
C TYR A 134 7.44 -6.90 -5.64
N LYS A 135 7.96 -5.68 -5.46
CA LYS A 135 9.30 -5.44 -4.88
C LYS A 135 9.34 -5.64 -3.37
N PHE A 136 8.20 -5.83 -2.70
CA PHE A 136 8.15 -6.09 -1.27
C PHE A 136 9.02 -7.32 -0.93
N ASP A 137 9.80 -7.18 0.13
CA ASP A 137 10.56 -8.24 0.76
C ASP A 137 10.27 -8.19 2.26
N PRO A 138 9.66 -9.23 2.85
CA PRO A 138 9.40 -9.25 4.29
C PRO A 138 10.71 -9.28 5.11
N ILE A 139 11.84 -9.67 4.51
CA ILE A 139 13.15 -9.68 5.17
C ILE A 139 14.05 -8.67 4.43
N PRO A 140 13.86 -7.36 4.64
CA PRO A 140 14.65 -6.35 3.96
C PRO A 140 16.13 -6.48 4.33
N GLU A 141 17.00 -6.00 3.44
CA GLU A 141 18.45 -6.00 3.67
C GLU A 141 18.80 -5.29 4.99
N GLY A 142 19.62 -5.95 5.80
CA GLY A 142 20.04 -5.46 7.11
C GLY A 142 19.12 -5.82 8.26
N ALA A 143 17.94 -6.41 8.05
CA ALA A 143 17.12 -6.97 9.13
C ALA A 143 17.74 -8.25 9.71
N ASP A 144 17.51 -8.51 11.00
CA ASP A 144 17.77 -9.82 11.59
C ASP A 144 16.60 -10.77 11.30
N ALA A 145 16.80 -11.65 10.32
CA ALA A 145 15.77 -12.56 9.83
C ALA A 145 15.16 -13.45 10.93
N ARG A 146 15.87 -13.71 12.03
CA ARG A 146 15.37 -14.54 13.15
C ARG A 146 14.19 -13.90 13.87
N TYR A 147 14.08 -12.57 13.80
CA TYR A 147 13.04 -11.80 14.45
C TYR A 147 11.94 -11.35 13.49
N ILE A 148 12.04 -11.62 12.19
CA ILE A 148 10.97 -11.34 11.24
C ILE A 148 9.97 -12.50 11.25
N LEU A 149 8.74 -12.23 11.69
CA LEU A 149 7.64 -13.20 11.67
C LEU A 149 6.98 -13.34 10.30
N GLY A 150 7.07 -12.31 9.45
CA GLY A 150 6.49 -12.30 8.10
C GLY A 150 6.14 -10.90 7.62
N GLY A 151 5.24 -10.83 6.63
CA GLY A 151 4.72 -9.58 6.09
C GLY A 151 3.19 -9.59 5.93
N GLN A 152 2.60 -8.40 5.92
CA GLN A 152 1.14 -8.21 5.82
C GLN A 152 0.78 -7.04 4.92
N ALA A 153 -0.29 -7.19 4.14
CA ALA A 153 -0.93 -6.09 3.43
C ALA A 153 -2.07 -5.48 4.26
N ASN A 154 -2.13 -4.15 4.30
CA ASN A 154 -3.15 -3.42 5.05
C ASN A 154 -4.16 -2.81 4.07
N LEU A 155 -5.44 -3.06 4.31
CA LEU A 155 -6.55 -2.46 3.58
C LEU A 155 -7.39 -1.61 4.54
N TRP A 156 -7.11 -0.32 4.55
CA TRP A 156 -7.95 0.67 5.22
C TRP A 156 -9.21 0.96 4.40
N THR A 157 -10.32 1.29 5.06
CA THR A 157 -11.66 1.27 4.45
C THR A 157 -12.39 2.61 4.50
N GLU A 158 -11.69 3.73 4.67
CA GLU A 158 -12.26 5.08 4.77
C GLU A 158 -13.09 5.45 3.54
N GLN A 159 -12.63 5.01 2.36
CA GLN A 159 -13.26 5.28 1.06
C GLN A 159 -13.74 3.99 0.38
N ILE A 160 -13.94 2.90 1.13
CA ILE A 160 -14.38 1.60 0.61
C ILE A 160 -15.80 1.32 1.08
N TYR A 161 -16.76 1.50 0.17
CA TYR A 161 -18.18 1.52 0.53
C TYR A 161 -18.90 0.18 0.38
N ASN A 162 -18.27 -0.81 -0.28
CA ASN A 162 -18.87 -2.12 -0.50
C ASN A 162 -17.82 -3.21 -0.74
N ILE A 163 -18.26 -4.47 -0.65
CA ILE A 163 -17.39 -5.64 -0.80
C ILE A 163 -16.74 -5.75 -2.19
N ARG A 164 -17.40 -5.30 -3.27
CA ARG A 164 -16.78 -5.32 -4.61
C ARG A 164 -15.59 -4.38 -4.68
N GLN A 165 -15.62 -3.28 -3.93
CA GLN A 165 -14.49 -2.38 -3.82
C GLN A 165 -13.37 -2.95 -2.93
N VAL A 166 -13.71 -3.69 -1.86
CA VAL A 166 -12.70 -4.46 -1.08
C VAL A 166 -11.95 -5.43 -2.00
N GLU A 167 -12.67 -6.22 -2.79
CA GLU A 167 -12.11 -7.14 -3.76
C GLU A 167 -11.24 -6.40 -4.81
N TYR A 168 -11.75 -5.31 -5.38
CA TYR A 168 -11.02 -4.47 -6.34
C TYR A 168 -9.70 -3.94 -5.77
N MET A 169 -9.70 -3.42 -4.54
CA MET A 169 -8.52 -2.82 -3.92
C MET A 169 -7.49 -3.88 -3.48
N THR A 170 -7.97 -5.07 -3.13
CA THR A 170 -7.14 -6.22 -2.73
C THR A 170 -6.43 -6.85 -3.91
N TRP A 171 -7.13 -7.07 -5.02
CA TRP A 171 -6.61 -7.84 -6.15
C TRP A 171 -6.25 -6.94 -7.35
N PRO A 172 -5.05 -7.12 -7.96
CA PRO A 172 -4.12 -8.26 -7.80
C PRO A 172 -3.01 -8.06 -6.75
N ARG A 173 -2.93 -6.92 -6.06
CA ARG A 173 -1.78 -6.59 -5.19
C ARG A 173 -1.54 -7.61 -4.07
N ALA A 174 -2.59 -8.20 -3.51
CA ALA A 174 -2.43 -9.28 -2.54
C ALA A 174 -1.76 -10.55 -3.10
N PHE A 175 -1.80 -10.81 -4.41
CA PHE A 175 -1.00 -11.89 -5.02
C PHE A 175 0.50 -11.59 -4.95
N ALA A 176 0.89 -10.33 -5.17
CA ALA A 176 2.29 -9.93 -5.06
C ALA A 176 2.80 -10.06 -3.62
N VAL A 177 1.97 -9.72 -2.63
CA VAL A 177 2.30 -9.93 -1.21
C VAL A 177 2.40 -11.42 -0.89
N ALA A 178 1.45 -12.24 -1.36
CA ALA A 178 1.48 -13.70 -1.19
C ALA A 178 2.75 -14.32 -1.79
N GLU A 179 3.18 -13.91 -2.99
CA GLU A 179 4.44 -14.35 -3.57
C GLU A 179 5.64 -13.95 -2.69
N SER A 180 5.67 -12.73 -2.18
CA SER A 180 6.77 -12.23 -1.35
C SER A 180 6.90 -12.94 0.01
N VAL A 181 5.79 -13.40 0.60
CA VAL A 181 5.81 -14.08 1.90
C VAL A 181 5.91 -15.61 1.81
N TRP A 182 5.75 -16.18 0.61
CA TRP A 182 5.72 -17.63 0.40
C TRP A 182 6.86 -18.16 -0.48
N SER A 183 7.15 -17.47 -1.59
CA SER A 183 8.12 -17.95 -2.57
C SER A 183 9.56 -17.58 -2.18
N PRO A 184 10.56 -18.44 -2.47
CA PRO A 184 11.95 -18.06 -2.31
C PRO A 184 12.29 -16.82 -3.13
N LYS A 185 13.01 -15.87 -2.52
CA LYS A 185 13.33 -14.55 -3.10
C LYS A 185 13.98 -14.66 -4.48
N GLU A 186 14.90 -15.61 -4.63
CA GLU A 186 15.65 -15.89 -5.86
C GLU A 186 14.79 -16.47 -7.00
N LYS A 187 13.58 -16.94 -6.69
CA LYS A 187 12.63 -17.49 -7.68
C LYS A 187 11.59 -16.47 -8.14
N LYS A 188 11.59 -15.26 -7.56
CA LYS A 188 10.69 -14.18 -7.97
C LYS A 188 11.12 -13.66 -9.35
N GLU A 189 10.23 -13.79 -10.32
CA GLU A 189 10.42 -13.30 -11.69
C GLU A 189 9.13 -12.60 -12.14
N TRP A 190 9.25 -11.36 -12.62
CA TRP A 190 8.11 -10.47 -12.85
C TRP A 190 7.21 -10.94 -13.99
N ASP A 191 7.77 -11.33 -15.13
CA ASP A 191 6.96 -11.71 -16.30
C ASP A 191 6.18 -13.00 -16.04
N ARG A 192 6.78 -13.95 -15.31
CA ARG A 192 6.12 -15.16 -14.82
C ARG A 192 5.04 -14.84 -13.78
N PHE A 193 5.29 -13.90 -12.86
CA PHE A 193 4.29 -13.45 -11.90
C PHE A 193 3.07 -12.81 -12.59
N VAL A 194 3.31 -11.96 -13.60
CA VAL A 194 2.26 -11.35 -14.42
C VAL A 194 1.44 -12.45 -15.09
N SER A 195 2.07 -13.42 -15.74
CA SER A 195 1.38 -14.53 -16.40
C SER A 195 0.45 -15.29 -15.43
N LYS A 196 0.94 -15.63 -14.23
CA LYS A 196 0.11 -16.26 -13.18
C LYS A 196 -1.03 -15.36 -12.70
N THR A 197 -0.79 -14.06 -12.60
CA THR A 197 -1.82 -13.08 -12.20
C THR A 197 -2.96 -13.06 -13.21
N GLU A 198 -2.66 -13.11 -14.51
CA GLU A 198 -3.66 -13.18 -15.57
C GLU A 198 -4.45 -14.51 -15.54
N ASP A 199 -3.78 -15.63 -15.27
CA ASP A 199 -4.47 -16.90 -15.05
C ASP A 199 -5.44 -16.83 -13.85
N HIS A 200 -5.07 -16.09 -12.80
CA HIS A 200 -5.97 -15.83 -11.67
C HIS A 200 -7.15 -14.92 -12.03
N PHE A 201 -6.98 -13.96 -12.93
CA PHE A 201 -8.10 -13.15 -13.43
C PHE A 201 -9.16 -14.00 -14.12
N VAL A 202 -8.75 -14.98 -14.94
CA VAL A 202 -9.70 -15.94 -15.54
C VAL A 202 -10.49 -16.69 -14.46
N ARG A 203 -9.82 -17.16 -13.39
CA ARG A 203 -10.50 -17.82 -12.26
C ARG A 203 -11.45 -16.87 -11.52
N PHE A 204 -11.06 -15.61 -11.35
CA PHE A 204 -11.88 -14.61 -10.68
C PHE A 204 -13.11 -14.21 -11.49
N ASP A 205 -13.01 -14.19 -12.82
CA ASP A 205 -14.18 -14.02 -13.69
C ASP A 205 -15.19 -15.16 -13.49
N TYR A 206 -14.73 -16.42 -13.45
CA TYR A 206 -15.59 -17.56 -13.14
C TYR A 206 -16.20 -17.47 -11.73
N ALA A 207 -15.41 -17.05 -10.73
CA ALA A 207 -15.86 -16.88 -9.35
C ALA A 207 -16.69 -15.60 -9.12
N LYS A 208 -16.78 -14.71 -10.11
CA LYS A 208 -17.41 -13.38 -10.04
C LYS A 208 -16.79 -12.43 -9.00
N THR A 209 -15.56 -12.70 -8.59
CA THR A 209 -14.74 -11.87 -7.68
C THR A 209 -14.19 -10.67 -8.44
N LYS A 210 -14.41 -9.45 -7.93
CA LYS A 210 -13.87 -8.25 -8.58
C LYS A 210 -12.34 -8.20 -8.43
N TYR A 211 -11.67 -7.67 -9.43
CA TYR A 211 -10.27 -7.29 -9.38
C TYR A 211 -10.04 -6.01 -10.16
N SER A 212 -8.89 -5.37 -9.94
CA SER A 212 -8.48 -4.21 -10.70
C SER A 212 -7.75 -4.58 -11.99
N PRO A 213 -8.14 -4.01 -13.14
CA PRO A 213 -7.39 -4.13 -14.39
C PRO A 213 -6.26 -3.09 -14.50
N ALA A 214 -5.94 -2.33 -13.44
CA ALA A 214 -4.99 -1.21 -13.50
C ALA A 214 -3.58 -1.58 -13.98
N ILE A 215 -3.19 -2.86 -13.85
CA ILE A 215 -1.94 -3.40 -14.41
C ILE A 215 -1.82 -3.19 -15.93
N TYR A 216 -2.96 -3.06 -16.63
CA TYR A 216 -3.03 -2.84 -18.07
C TYR A 216 -2.97 -1.36 -18.47
N ASP A 217 -3.12 -0.45 -17.51
CA ASP A 217 -3.12 0.98 -17.78
C ASP A 217 -1.67 1.53 -17.72
N PRO A 218 -1.25 2.37 -18.69
CA PRO A 218 0.08 2.93 -18.67
C PRO A 218 0.23 3.97 -17.56
N ILE A 219 1.45 4.10 -17.05
CA ILE A 219 1.87 5.19 -16.19
C ILE A 219 2.03 6.43 -17.05
N VAL A 220 1.36 7.52 -16.68
CA VAL A 220 1.37 8.80 -17.42
C VAL A 220 2.26 9.80 -16.70
N SER A 221 3.36 10.20 -17.32
CA SER A 221 4.22 11.29 -16.86
C SER A 221 4.24 12.43 -17.87
N VAL A 222 4.50 13.65 -17.39
CA VAL A 222 4.50 14.85 -18.23
C VAL A 222 5.78 15.63 -17.96
N LYS A 223 6.49 15.98 -19.04
CA LYS A 223 7.64 16.87 -19.01
C LYS A 223 7.29 18.18 -19.72
N ARG A 224 7.75 19.30 -19.17
CA ARG A 224 7.66 20.62 -19.82
C ARG A 224 9.00 20.98 -20.47
N ASP A 225 8.94 21.53 -21.68
CA ASP A 225 10.07 22.11 -22.39
C ASP A 225 9.62 23.42 -23.05
N GLY A 226 10.07 24.55 -22.50
CA GLY A 226 9.55 25.87 -22.86
C GLY A 226 8.04 25.99 -22.61
N GLU A 227 7.28 26.25 -23.67
CA GLU A 227 5.80 26.30 -23.65
C GLU A 227 5.15 24.94 -23.95
N ASN A 228 5.95 23.96 -24.38
CA ASN A 228 5.48 22.65 -24.80
C ASN A 228 5.39 21.67 -23.63
N TYR A 229 4.41 20.78 -23.69
CA TYR A 229 4.22 19.70 -22.73
C TYR A 229 4.26 18.37 -23.48
N TYR A 230 5.07 17.43 -23.00
CA TYR A 230 5.25 16.11 -23.60
C TYR A 230 4.75 15.04 -22.63
N VAL A 231 3.81 14.21 -23.09
CA VAL A 231 3.26 13.09 -22.34
C VAL A 231 4.07 11.83 -22.66
N THR A 232 4.60 11.18 -21.63
CA THR A 232 5.22 9.86 -21.72
C THR A 232 4.30 8.82 -21.12
N LEU A 233 4.02 7.76 -21.88
CA LEU A 233 3.22 6.62 -21.47
C LEU A 233 4.12 5.39 -21.28
N THR A 234 4.18 4.86 -20.06
CA THR A 234 5.01 3.70 -19.72
C THR A 234 4.13 2.52 -19.34
N PRO A 235 4.12 1.41 -20.10
CA PRO A 235 3.35 0.24 -19.71
C PRO A 235 3.95 -0.43 -18.47
N GLU A 236 3.10 -0.97 -17.59
CA GLU A 236 3.56 -1.69 -16.39
C GLU A 236 3.99 -3.13 -16.70
N ILE A 237 3.42 -3.72 -17.75
CA ILE A 237 3.73 -5.05 -18.24
C ILE A 237 4.06 -5.02 -19.74
N LYS A 238 4.75 -6.04 -20.23
CA LYS A 238 5.09 -6.18 -21.65
C LYS A 238 3.87 -6.63 -22.48
N GLY A 239 3.99 -6.52 -23.80
CA GLY A 239 3.00 -7.07 -24.74
C GLY A 239 1.71 -6.26 -24.84
N LEU A 240 1.75 -4.97 -24.48
CA LEU A 240 0.65 -4.03 -24.63
C LEU A 240 0.99 -2.97 -25.67
N ASP A 241 0.01 -2.70 -26.51
CA ASP A 241 0.04 -1.61 -27.48
C ASP A 241 -0.80 -0.47 -26.92
N ILE A 242 -0.29 0.76 -27.00
CA ILE A 242 -0.95 1.94 -26.44
C ILE A 242 -1.41 2.83 -27.59
N TYR A 243 -2.67 3.24 -27.55
CA TYR A 243 -3.28 4.13 -28.54
C TYR A 243 -3.85 5.36 -27.83
N THR A 244 -3.74 6.51 -28.49
CA THR A 244 -4.07 7.80 -27.89
C THR A 244 -4.85 8.69 -28.85
N SER A 245 -5.60 9.64 -28.31
CA SER A 245 -6.22 10.70 -29.07
C SER A 245 -6.25 12.01 -28.27
N PHE A 246 -6.26 13.15 -28.98
CA PHE A 246 -6.42 14.50 -28.42
C PHE A 246 -7.70 15.20 -28.91
N ASP A 247 -8.46 14.56 -29.79
CA ASP A 247 -9.65 15.06 -30.48
C ASP A 247 -10.96 14.60 -29.82
N SER A 248 -10.89 14.04 -28.60
CA SER A 248 -12.02 13.44 -27.88
C SER A 248 -12.63 12.18 -28.52
N SER A 249 -12.00 11.58 -29.54
CA SER A 249 -12.36 10.24 -30.03
C SER A 249 -11.93 9.16 -29.02
N THR A 250 -12.59 8.00 -29.01
CA THR A 250 -12.06 6.82 -28.32
C THR A 250 -11.08 6.14 -29.27
N PRO A 251 -9.77 6.16 -29.02
CA PRO A 251 -8.80 5.56 -29.94
C PRO A 251 -9.01 4.04 -30.00
N ASP A 252 -8.90 3.48 -31.20
CA ASP A 252 -8.91 2.03 -31.45
C ASP A 252 -7.53 1.57 -31.93
N ASN A 253 -7.41 0.30 -32.31
CA ASN A 253 -6.16 -0.29 -32.79
C ASN A 253 -5.75 0.14 -34.21
N PHE A 254 -6.52 0.99 -34.89
CA PHE A 254 -6.16 1.59 -36.19
C PHE A 254 -5.53 2.99 -36.04
N TYR A 255 -5.54 3.57 -34.84
CA TYR A 255 -4.77 4.78 -34.55
C TYR A 255 -3.26 4.51 -34.63
N PRO A 256 -2.43 5.54 -34.83
CA PRO A 256 -0.98 5.38 -34.71
C PRO A 256 -0.61 4.84 -33.33
N LYS A 257 0.06 3.69 -33.29
CA LYS A 257 0.61 3.12 -32.06
C LYS A 257 1.59 4.10 -31.42
N TYR A 258 1.42 4.36 -30.13
CA TYR A 258 2.34 5.16 -29.34
C TYR A 258 3.75 4.52 -29.34
N LYS A 259 4.77 5.31 -29.65
CA LYS A 259 6.18 4.88 -29.70
C LYS A 259 7.11 5.73 -28.86
N GLU A 260 6.77 7.01 -28.71
CA GLU A 260 7.61 8.01 -28.04
C GLU A 260 6.72 9.09 -27.43
N ALA A 261 7.32 9.96 -26.61
CA ALA A 261 6.61 11.01 -25.92
C ALA A 261 5.83 11.91 -26.91
N GLN A 262 4.56 12.15 -26.61
CA GLN A 262 3.67 12.92 -27.48
C GLN A 262 3.57 14.37 -27.01
N LEU A 263 3.84 15.31 -27.91
CA LEU A 263 3.53 16.71 -27.70
C LEU A 263 2.03 16.89 -27.53
N ILE A 264 1.59 17.56 -26.46
CA ILE A 264 0.20 17.96 -26.28
C ILE A 264 -0.11 19.08 -27.30
N PRO A 265 -1.06 18.87 -28.23
CA PRO A 265 -1.45 19.92 -29.17
C PRO A 265 -1.99 21.16 -28.43
N LYS A 266 -1.71 22.35 -28.98
CA LYS A 266 -2.06 23.64 -28.34
C LYS A 266 -3.53 23.76 -27.95
N ASP A 267 -4.43 23.28 -28.81
CA ASP A 267 -5.88 23.39 -28.63
C ASP A 267 -6.53 22.11 -28.07
N ALA A 268 -5.72 21.12 -27.67
CA ALA A 268 -6.25 19.90 -27.08
C ALA A 268 -6.84 20.17 -25.68
N VAL A 269 -8.05 19.67 -25.44
CA VAL A 269 -8.74 19.80 -24.14
C VAL A 269 -8.64 18.53 -23.29
N VAL A 270 -8.44 17.38 -23.94
CA VAL A 270 -8.43 16.06 -23.31
C VAL A 270 -7.46 15.15 -24.05
N MET A 271 -6.83 14.24 -23.32
CA MET A 271 -6.13 13.09 -23.90
C MET A 271 -6.89 11.83 -23.51
N ARG A 272 -7.21 10.99 -24.49
CA ARG A 272 -7.70 9.63 -24.23
C ARG A 272 -6.60 8.62 -24.50
N ILE A 273 -6.53 7.60 -23.65
CA ILE A 273 -5.51 6.55 -23.69
C ILE A 273 -6.21 5.21 -23.47
N ILE A 274 -5.84 4.20 -24.26
CA ILE A 274 -6.30 2.83 -24.07
C ILE A 274 -5.17 1.87 -24.45
N THR A 275 -5.16 0.70 -23.83
CA THR A 275 -4.21 -0.36 -24.18
C THR A 275 -4.90 -1.58 -24.76
N TYR A 276 -4.22 -2.19 -25.72
CA TYR A 276 -4.65 -3.37 -26.44
C TYR A 276 -3.61 -4.48 -26.30
N ARG A 277 -4.08 -5.73 -26.40
CA ARG A 277 -3.25 -6.91 -26.62
C ARG A 277 -3.72 -7.58 -27.92
N GLY A 278 -2.91 -7.47 -28.97
CA GLY A 278 -3.39 -7.76 -30.33
C GLY A 278 -4.58 -6.86 -30.67
N ASP A 279 -5.67 -7.44 -31.15
CA ASP A 279 -6.87 -6.69 -31.55
C ASP A 279 -7.90 -6.49 -30.42
N ARG A 280 -7.56 -6.88 -29.19
CA ARG A 280 -8.47 -6.80 -28.04
C ARG A 280 -8.12 -5.64 -27.10
N PRO A 281 -9.04 -4.72 -26.80
CA PRO A 281 -8.85 -3.74 -25.73
C PRO A 281 -8.79 -4.47 -24.38
N ILE A 282 -7.77 -4.16 -23.58
CA ILE A 282 -7.54 -4.83 -22.29
C ILE A 282 -7.36 -3.84 -21.13
N GLY A 283 -6.82 -2.65 -21.40
CA GLY A 283 -6.80 -1.55 -20.44
C GLY A 283 -8.12 -0.81 -20.34
N ARG A 284 -8.22 0.05 -19.33
CA ARG A 284 -9.36 0.97 -19.20
C ARG A 284 -9.16 2.15 -20.14
N LEU A 285 -10.26 2.70 -20.65
CA LEU A 285 -10.22 3.98 -21.34
C LEU A 285 -9.93 5.09 -20.32
N MET A 286 -8.69 5.59 -20.31
CA MET A 286 -8.30 6.74 -19.50
C MET A 286 -8.68 8.00 -20.26
N THR A 287 -9.39 8.92 -19.59
CA THR A 287 -9.75 10.23 -20.15
C THR A 287 -9.20 11.30 -19.22
N ILE A 288 -8.15 12.00 -19.65
CA ILE A 288 -7.41 12.94 -18.80
C ILE A 288 -7.55 14.34 -19.39
N PRO A 289 -8.17 15.30 -18.66
CA PRO A 289 -8.15 16.69 -19.06
C PRO A 289 -6.71 17.19 -19.23
N VAL A 290 -6.45 17.98 -20.27
CA VAL A 290 -5.10 18.51 -20.53
C VAL A 290 -4.60 19.38 -19.36
N GLU A 291 -5.51 20.09 -18.70
CA GLU A 291 -5.16 20.86 -17.49
C GLU A 291 -4.67 19.96 -16.34
N ASP A 292 -5.20 18.75 -16.22
CA ASP A 292 -4.71 17.79 -15.23
C ASP A 292 -3.41 17.12 -15.65
N LEU A 293 -3.15 16.97 -16.96
CA LEU A 293 -1.83 16.56 -17.46
C LEU A 293 -0.77 17.61 -17.14
N LYS A 294 -1.05 18.91 -17.38
CA LYS A 294 -0.11 20.01 -17.11
C LYS A 294 0.26 20.12 -15.62
N LYS A 295 -0.66 19.79 -14.71
CA LYS A 295 -0.38 19.72 -13.26
C LYS A 295 0.58 18.60 -12.86
N ARG A 296 0.87 17.63 -13.74
CA ARG A 296 1.77 16.49 -13.48
C ARG A 296 3.23 16.78 -13.81
N VAL A 297 3.57 18.00 -14.27
CA VAL A 297 4.95 18.38 -14.54
C VAL A 297 5.78 18.18 -13.28
N ARG A 298 6.82 17.36 -13.42
CA ARG A 298 7.88 17.16 -12.43
C ARG A 298 9.20 17.64 -12.98
#